data_AF-A0A2M7FCT1-F1
#
_entry.id   AF-A0A2M7FCT1-F1
#
_cell.length_a   1.000
_cell.length_b   1.000
_cell.length_c   1.000
_cell.angle_alpha   90.00
_cell.angle_beta   90.00
_cell.angle_gamma   90.00
#
_symmetry.space_group_name_H-M   'P 1'
#
loop_
_entity.id
_entity.type
_entity.pdbx_description
1 polymer ?
#
loop_
_entity_poly.entity_id
_entity_poly.type
_entity_poly.pdbx_seq_one_letter_code
_entity_poly.pdbx_strand_id
1 'polypeptide(L)'
;MTEEELIVVVSTEIKGLSQRLEMVDYEDAVDDALREVNCSFPVTDDTKLYWLKNRVKRHLFFMMVTQYADKFRVEDIHLHQRFDHFLKLVKTMDEEWELAKVEDPTLVADIETYALFGTKVDAGYAYDELGRDRTYDSDQLVILTPSGSE
;
A
#
# COMPACT_ATOMS: atom_id res chain seq x y z
N MET A 1 9.98 16.13 -3.16
CA MET A 1 10.97 15.05 -3.05
C MET A 1 10.82 14.12 -4.24
N THR A 2 11.94 13.76 -4.85
CA THR A 2 12.02 12.75 -5.92
C THR A 2 12.17 11.35 -5.33
N GLU A 3 12.05 10.33 -6.18
CA GLU A 3 12.25 8.94 -5.81
C GLU A 3 13.65 8.68 -5.25
N GLU A 4 14.68 9.11 -5.96
CA GLU A 4 16.08 8.93 -5.55
C GLU A 4 16.36 9.59 -4.19
N GLU A 5 15.82 10.79 -3.96
CA GLU A 5 15.93 11.48 -2.67
C GLU A 5 15.23 10.71 -1.55
N LEU A 6 14.06 10.15 -1.82
CA LEU A 6 13.31 9.35 -0.85
C LEU A 6 14.09 8.10 -0.45
N ILE A 7 14.66 7.38 -1.42
CA ILE A 7 15.46 6.17 -1.18
C ILE A 7 16.66 6.51 -0.29
N VAL A 8 17.38 7.59 -0.59
CA VAL A 8 18.54 8.03 0.23
C VAL A 8 18.14 8.39 1.66
N VAL A 9 17.00 9.07 1.83
CA VAL A 9 16.47 9.41 3.16
C VAL A 9 16.13 8.14 3.93
N VAL A 10 15.35 7.23 3.33
CA VAL A 10 14.91 5.99 4.00
C VAL A 10 16.09 5.08 4.31
N SER A 11 17.06 4.94 3.39
CA SER A 11 18.28 4.14 3.62
C SER A 11 19.09 4.67 4.80
N THR A 12 19.12 6.00 4.97
CA THR A 12 19.80 6.64 6.10
C THR A 12 19.04 6.45 7.41
N GLU A 13 17.71 6.45 7.37
CA GLU A 13 16.86 6.28 8.55
C GLU A 13 16.89 4.84 9.09
N ILE A 14 16.93 3.82 8.22
CA ILE A 14 17.00 2.40 8.63
C ILE A 14 18.41 1.92 8.98
N LYS A 15 19.43 2.76 8.78
CA LYS A 15 20.84 2.58 9.20
C LYS A 15 21.36 1.16 8.90
N GLY A 16 21.85 0.43 9.91
CA GLY A 16 22.52 -0.86 9.72
C GLY A 16 21.65 -1.96 9.10
N LEU A 17 20.33 -1.77 8.99
CA LEU A 17 19.45 -2.68 8.26
C LEU A 17 19.57 -2.53 6.74
N SER A 18 20.02 -1.37 6.24
CA SER A 18 20.20 -1.12 4.81
C SER A 18 21.20 -2.07 4.16
N GLN A 19 22.18 -2.57 4.92
CA GLN A 19 23.18 -3.54 4.44
C GLN A 19 22.59 -4.90 4.05
N ARG A 20 21.34 -5.17 4.42
CA ARG A 20 20.62 -6.41 4.12
C ARG A 20 19.65 -6.27 2.95
N LEU A 21 19.57 -5.08 2.36
CA LEU A 21 18.63 -4.73 1.31
C LEU A 21 19.41 -4.28 0.08
N GLU A 22 18.95 -4.70 -1.09
CA GLU A 22 19.46 -4.27 -2.39
C GLU A 22 18.63 -3.10 -2.92
N MET A 23 19.14 -2.38 -3.93
CA MET A 23 18.42 -1.22 -4.49
C MET A 23 17.01 -1.58 -4.98
N VAL A 24 16.86 -2.77 -5.56
CA VAL A 24 15.58 -3.31 -6.04
C VAL A 24 14.56 -3.41 -4.91
N ASP A 25 14.99 -3.78 -3.69
CA ASP A 25 14.08 -3.85 -2.53
C ASP A 25 13.49 -2.47 -2.18
N TYR A 26 14.28 -1.39 -2.38
CA TYR A 26 13.80 -0.02 -2.16
C TYR A 26 12.86 0.43 -3.27
N GLU A 27 13.18 0.13 -4.53
CA GLU A 27 12.33 0.45 -5.68
C GLU A 27 10.96 -0.23 -5.54
N ASP A 28 10.93 -1.53 -5.26
CA ASP A 28 9.70 -2.30 -5.03
C ASP A 28 8.89 -1.74 -3.83
N ALA A 29 9.57 -1.41 -2.73
CA ALA A 29 8.93 -0.84 -1.54
C ALA A 29 8.37 0.57 -1.78
N VAL A 30 9.01 1.37 -2.64
CA VAL A 30 8.52 2.67 -3.07
C VAL A 30 7.30 2.51 -3.96
N ASP A 31 7.33 1.64 -4.95
CA ASP A 31 6.20 1.36 -5.84
C ASP A 31 4.96 0.93 -5.06
N ASP A 32 5.10 0.01 -4.11
CA ASP A 32 3.99 -0.44 -3.27
C ASP A 32 3.47 0.70 -2.38
N ALA A 33 4.36 1.48 -1.76
CA ALA A 33 3.97 2.60 -0.92
C ALA A 33 3.28 3.72 -1.72
N LEU A 34 3.69 3.98 -2.96
CA LEU A 34 3.05 4.94 -3.85
C LEU A 34 1.61 4.52 -4.18
N ARG A 35 1.36 3.22 -4.38
CA ARG A 35 0.00 2.68 -4.58
C ARG A 35 -0.87 2.83 -3.34
N GLU A 36 -0.31 2.59 -2.16
CA GLU A 36 -1.04 2.69 -0.89
C GLU A 36 -1.39 4.13 -0.51
N VAL A 37 -0.47 5.08 -0.73
CA VAL A 37 -0.66 6.51 -0.43
C VAL A 37 -1.31 7.25 -1.62
N ASN A 38 -1.39 6.61 -2.79
CA ASN A 38 -1.88 7.15 -4.04
C ASN A 38 -1.26 8.51 -4.36
N CYS A 39 0.06 8.51 -4.46
CA CYS A 39 0.82 9.67 -4.88
C CYS A 39 1.77 9.30 -6.02
N SER A 40 2.24 10.32 -6.72
CA SER A 40 3.24 10.19 -7.77
C SER A 40 4.34 11.22 -7.53
N PHE A 41 5.55 10.89 -7.97
CA PHE A 41 6.65 11.84 -7.88
C PHE A 41 6.48 12.98 -8.90
N PRO A 42 6.91 14.20 -8.56
CA PRO A 42 7.49 14.61 -7.28
C PRO A 42 6.41 14.89 -6.21
N VAL A 43 6.64 14.41 -4.99
CA VAL A 43 5.72 14.67 -3.86
C VAL A 43 6.10 15.98 -3.18
N THR A 44 5.13 16.90 -3.06
CA THR A 44 5.30 18.24 -2.46
C THR A 44 4.56 18.41 -1.15
N ASP A 45 3.55 17.59 -0.88
CA ASP A 45 2.76 17.62 0.35
C ASP A 45 3.50 16.91 1.49
N ASP A 46 3.79 17.64 2.56
CA ASP A 46 4.52 17.15 3.74
C ASP A 46 3.82 15.97 4.44
N THR A 47 2.49 15.94 4.45
CA THR A 47 1.72 14.87 5.11
C THR A 47 1.80 13.59 4.30
N LYS A 48 1.61 13.69 2.98
CA LYS A 48 1.83 12.55 2.05
C LYS A 48 3.27 12.08 2.09
N LEU A 49 4.23 13.00 2.19
CA LEU A 49 5.65 12.69 2.33
C LEU A 49 5.97 11.88 3.59
N TYR A 50 5.37 12.27 4.71
CA TYR A 50 5.53 11.59 6.00
C TYR A 50 5.01 10.15 5.91
N TRP A 51 3.79 9.98 5.40
CA TRP A 51 3.18 8.66 5.28
C TRP A 51 3.88 7.80 4.25
N LEU A 52 4.28 8.36 3.10
CA LEU A 52 5.06 7.65 2.09
C LEU A 52 6.34 7.05 2.69
N LYS A 53 7.12 7.84 3.45
CA LYS A 53 8.32 7.34 4.15
C LYS A 53 8.00 6.20 5.11
N ASN A 54 6.91 6.30 5.86
CA ASN A 54 6.51 5.25 6.81
C ASN A 54 6.04 3.98 6.07
N ARG A 55 5.29 4.11 4.99
CA ARG A 55 4.83 2.96 4.19
C ARG A 55 6.01 2.26 3.51
N VAL A 56 6.97 2.99 2.94
CA VAL A 56 8.21 2.39 2.39
C VAL A 56 8.95 1.58 3.46
N LYS A 57 9.18 2.16 4.65
CA LYS A 57 9.82 1.42 5.76
C LYS A 57 9.05 0.16 6.14
N ARG A 58 7.72 0.23 6.18
CA ARG A 58 6.86 -0.91 6.48
C ARG A 58 7.08 -2.03 5.47
N HIS A 59 7.10 -1.75 4.16
CA HIS A 59 7.37 -2.76 3.13
C HIS A 59 8.78 -3.35 3.27
N LEU A 60 9.80 -2.52 3.53
CA LEU A 60 11.16 -3.00 3.76
C LEU A 60 11.26 -3.91 5.00
N PHE A 61 10.59 -3.58 6.10
CA PHE A 61 10.52 -4.45 7.27
C PHE A 61 9.77 -5.75 6.98
N PHE A 62 8.71 -5.70 6.18
CA PHE A 62 7.99 -6.89 5.75
C PHE A 62 8.87 -7.82 4.90
N MET A 63 9.68 -7.27 3.98
CA MET A 63 10.67 -8.05 3.22
C MET A 63 11.72 -8.70 4.15
N MET A 64 12.17 -8.01 5.20
CA MET A 64 13.04 -8.64 6.19
C MET A 64 12.33 -9.77 6.96
N VAL A 65 11.06 -9.60 7.31
CA VAL A 65 10.25 -10.64 7.96
C VAL A 65 10.17 -11.90 7.10
N THR A 66 9.89 -11.75 5.79
CA THR A 66 9.80 -12.90 4.88
C THR A 66 11.15 -13.60 4.70
N GLN A 67 12.25 -12.84 4.61
CA GLN A 67 13.61 -13.42 4.58
C GLN A 67 13.95 -14.22 5.85
N TYR A 68 13.47 -13.78 7.03
CA TYR A 68 13.68 -14.50 8.28
C TYR A 68 12.74 -15.69 8.45
N ALA A 69 11.53 -15.62 7.91
CA ALA A 69 10.58 -16.73 7.91
C ALA A 69 11.14 -17.96 7.19
N ASP A 70 11.81 -17.76 6.05
CA ASP A 70 12.46 -18.86 5.30
C ASP A 70 13.58 -19.53 6.09
N LYS A 71 14.30 -18.76 6.91
CA LYS A 71 15.41 -19.25 7.75
C LYS A 71 14.95 -19.76 9.11
N PHE A 72 13.65 -19.77 9.37
CA PHE A 72 13.10 -20.08 10.68
C PHE A 72 13.38 -21.54 11.07
N ARG A 73 14.09 -21.72 12.19
CA ARG A 73 14.31 -23.02 12.84
C ARG A 73 13.79 -22.91 14.27
N VAL A 74 12.98 -23.88 14.70
CA VAL A 74 12.31 -23.89 16.02
C VAL A 74 13.30 -23.77 17.19
N GLU A 75 14.55 -24.18 17.00
CA GLU A 75 15.59 -24.16 18.03
C GLU A 75 16.29 -22.79 18.19
N ASP A 76 16.10 -21.85 17.26
CA ASP A 76 16.88 -20.61 17.21
C ASP A 76 16.13 -19.42 17.84
N ILE A 77 16.17 -19.35 19.18
CA ILE A 77 15.43 -18.37 20.00
C ILE A 77 15.73 -16.91 19.59
N HIS A 78 16.96 -16.61 19.20
CA HIS A 78 17.35 -15.27 18.78
C HIS A 78 16.73 -14.85 17.46
N LEU A 79 16.53 -15.79 16.54
CA LEU A 79 15.88 -15.53 15.27
C LEU A 79 14.39 -15.30 15.47
N HIS A 80 13.77 -16.09 16.35
CA HIS A 80 12.37 -15.94 16.73
C HIS A 80 12.08 -14.55 17.32
N GLN A 81 12.90 -14.08 18.27
CA GLN A 81 12.75 -12.74 18.85
C GLN A 81 12.86 -11.61 17.81
N ARG A 82 13.76 -11.74 16.83
CA ARG A 82 13.90 -10.76 15.75
C ARG A 82 12.70 -10.76 14.83
N PHE A 83 12.24 -11.94 14.42
CA PHE A 83 11.04 -12.11 13.62
C PHE A 83 9.83 -11.48 14.31
N ASP A 84 9.59 -11.81 15.58
CA ASP A 84 8.47 -11.28 16.36
C ASP A 84 8.56 -9.76 16.51
N HIS A 85 9.77 -9.22 16.68
CA HIS A 85 9.98 -7.78 16.79
C HIS A 85 9.60 -7.06 15.50
N PHE A 86 10.10 -7.51 14.35
CA PHE A 86 9.76 -6.90 13.06
C PHE A 86 8.28 -7.05 12.73
N LEU A 87 7.69 -8.22 13.00
CA LEU A 87 6.27 -8.45 12.80
C LEU A 87 5.42 -7.52 13.66
N LYS A 88 5.80 -7.33 14.93
CA LYS A 88 5.12 -6.39 15.83
C LYS A 88 5.22 -4.95 15.32
N LEU A 89 6.41 -4.56 14.85
CA LEU A 89 6.62 -3.23 14.30
C LEU A 89 5.76 -2.97 13.06
N VAL A 90 5.71 -3.92 12.12
CA VAL A 90 4.83 -3.85 10.93
C VAL A 90 3.37 -3.71 11.35
N LYS A 91 2.90 -4.50 12.33
CA LYS A 91 1.52 -4.39 12.85
C LYS A 91 1.22 -3.01 13.42
N THR A 92 2.12 -2.46 14.24
CA THR A 92 1.94 -1.12 14.81
C THR A 92 1.90 -0.04 13.72
N MET A 93 2.75 -0.15 12.69
CA MET A 93 2.72 0.79 11.55
C MET A 93 1.44 0.67 10.72
N ASP A 94 0.87 -0.53 10.59
CA ASP A 94 -0.42 -0.73 9.93
C ASP A 94 -1.57 -0.17 10.80
N GLU A 95 -1.55 -0.36 12.12
CA GLU A 95 -2.52 0.23 13.05
C GLU A 95 -2.49 1.77 13.01
N GLU A 96 -1.31 2.38 13.03
CA GLU A 96 -1.14 3.83 12.92
C GLU A 96 -1.65 4.36 11.58
N TRP A 97 -1.45 3.61 10.49
CA TRP A 97 -1.95 3.98 9.18
C TRP A 97 -3.48 3.93 9.09
N GLU A 98 -4.10 2.87 9.64
CA GLU A 98 -5.56 2.78 9.70
C GLU A 98 -6.18 3.92 10.51
N LEU A 99 -5.57 4.28 11.65
CA LEU A 99 -6.00 5.42 12.45
C LEU A 99 -5.86 6.74 11.67
N ALA A 100 -4.75 6.95 10.99
CA ALA A 100 -4.51 8.14 10.20
C ALA A 100 -5.54 8.34 9.09
N LYS A 101 -5.96 7.26 8.41
CA LYS A 101 -7.04 7.31 7.40
C LYS A 101 -8.38 7.71 7.99
N VAL A 102 -8.65 7.36 9.24
CA VAL A 102 -9.89 7.74 9.94
C VAL A 102 -9.82 9.20 10.39
N GLU A 103 -8.67 9.66 10.89
CA GLU A 103 -8.46 11.03 11.37
C GLU A 103 -8.40 12.05 10.24
N ASP A 104 -7.75 11.70 9.14
CA ASP A 104 -7.64 12.52 7.94
C ASP A 104 -8.01 11.72 6.68
N PRO A 105 -9.31 11.67 6.32
CA PRO A 105 -9.77 11.00 5.11
C PRO A 105 -9.16 11.57 3.82
N THR A 106 -8.60 12.79 3.84
CA THR A 106 -7.97 13.40 2.65
C THR A 106 -6.68 12.69 2.23
N LEU A 107 -6.06 11.91 3.13
CA LEU A 107 -4.93 11.05 2.84
C LEU A 107 -5.25 9.95 1.81
N VAL A 108 -6.51 9.53 1.77
CA VAL A 108 -7.01 8.45 0.90
C VAL A 108 -8.17 8.90 0.01
N ALA A 109 -8.54 10.18 0.01
CA ALA A 109 -9.71 10.70 -0.69
C ALA A 109 -9.63 10.53 -2.22
N ASP A 110 -8.42 10.51 -2.78
CA ASP A 110 -8.20 10.29 -4.22
C ASP A 110 -8.06 8.80 -4.58
N ILE A 111 -8.14 7.89 -3.60
CA ILE A 111 -8.01 6.45 -3.86
C ILE A 111 -9.34 5.94 -4.38
N GLU A 112 -9.45 5.92 -5.71
CA GLU A 112 -10.54 5.24 -6.35
C GLU A 112 -10.50 3.76 -5.93
N THR A 113 -11.57 3.26 -5.32
CA THR A 113 -11.66 1.92 -4.72
C THR A 113 -11.36 0.80 -5.72
N TYR A 114 -11.41 1.07 -7.03
CA TYR A 114 -10.99 0.14 -8.09
C TYR A 114 -9.47 -0.05 -8.20
N ALA A 115 -8.66 0.88 -7.69
CA ALA A 115 -7.20 0.80 -7.73
C ALA A 115 -6.65 -0.07 -6.59
N LEU A 116 -7.35 -0.11 -5.45
CA LEU A 116 -7.04 -0.98 -4.30
C LEU A 116 -7.40 -2.44 -4.56
N PHE A 117 -8.48 -2.69 -5.31
CA PHE A 117 -8.92 -4.02 -5.70
C PHE A 117 -8.82 -4.11 -7.21
N GLY A 118 -7.66 -4.57 -7.69
CA GLY A 118 -7.33 -4.63 -9.11
C GLY A 118 -8.53 -4.98 -9.96
N THR A 119 -8.85 -4.10 -10.92
CA THR A 119 -9.99 -4.16 -11.86
C THR A 119 -11.07 -5.13 -11.40
N LYS A 120 -12.02 -4.67 -10.58
CA LYS A 120 -13.31 -5.34 -10.52
C LYS A 120 -13.90 -5.24 -11.93
N VAL A 121 -13.69 -6.27 -12.73
CA VAL A 121 -14.50 -6.54 -13.91
C VAL A 121 -15.87 -6.85 -13.32
N ASP A 122 -16.66 -5.82 -13.07
CA ASP A 122 -18.10 -6.00 -12.93
C ASP A 122 -18.54 -6.51 -14.30
N ALA A 123 -18.57 -7.83 -14.42
CA ALA A 123 -19.26 -8.47 -15.51
C ALA A 123 -20.69 -7.99 -15.34
N GLY A 124 -21.11 -7.05 -16.20
CA GLY A 124 -22.25 -6.14 -16.02
C GLY A 124 -23.61 -6.83 -15.93
N TYR A 125 -23.75 -7.73 -14.97
CA TYR A 125 -24.91 -8.56 -14.74
C TYR A 125 -25.68 -7.97 -13.57
N ALA A 126 -26.82 -7.36 -13.90
CA ALA A 126 -27.77 -6.93 -12.89
C ALA A 126 -28.79 -8.05 -12.69
N TYR A 127 -28.98 -8.47 -11.44
CA TYR A 127 -30.02 -9.44 -11.08
C TYR A 127 -31.04 -8.77 -10.17
N ASP A 128 -32.32 -9.09 -10.33
CA ASP A 128 -33.35 -8.68 -9.37
C ASP A 128 -33.35 -9.54 -8.09
N GLU A 129 -34.16 -9.15 -7.11
CA GLU A 129 -34.31 -9.86 -5.83
C GLU A 129 -34.80 -11.32 -5.99
N LEU A 130 -35.27 -11.69 -7.18
CA LEU A 130 -35.69 -13.05 -7.55
C LEU A 130 -34.64 -13.79 -8.39
N GLY A 131 -33.45 -13.21 -8.57
CA GLY A 131 -32.34 -13.78 -9.34
C GLY A 131 -32.54 -13.74 -10.86
N ARG A 132 -33.45 -12.89 -11.36
CA ARG A 132 -33.67 -12.74 -12.81
C ARG A 132 -32.70 -11.73 -13.36
N ASP A 133 -32.07 -12.10 -14.46
CA ASP A 133 -31.16 -11.25 -15.21
C ASP A 133 -31.91 -10.05 -15.82
N ARG A 134 -31.46 -8.83 -15.47
CA ARG A 134 -31.93 -7.53 -15.97
C ARG A 134 -30.85 -6.74 -16.68
N THR A 135 -29.75 -7.39 -17.07
CA THR A 135 -28.57 -6.80 -17.73
C THR A 135 -28.90 -5.93 -18.96
N TYR A 136 -30.03 -6.19 -19.62
CA TYR A 136 -30.41 -5.54 -20.88
C TYR A 136 -31.66 -4.65 -20.76
N ASP A 137 -32.13 -4.32 -19.54
CA ASP A 137 -33.26 -3.39 -19.38
C ASP A 137 -32.86 -1.97 -19.81
N SER A 138 -33.76 -1.29 -20.52
CA SER A 138 -33.54 0.05 -21.09
C SER A 138 -33.25 1.15 -20.06
N ASP A 139 -33.45 0.86 -18.77
CA ASP A 139 -33.25 1.77 -17.65
C ASP A 139 -31.83 1.70 -17.06
N GLN A 140 -31.00 0.73 -17.46
CA GLN A 140 -29.58 0.65 -17.07
C GLN A 140 -28.67 1.23 -18.16
N LEU A 141 -28.66 2.55 -18.27
CA LEU A 141 -27.60 3.25 -18.99
C LEU A 141 -26.30 3.14 -18.17
N VAL A 142 -25.36 2.34 -18.65
CA VAL A 142 -23.97 2.35 -18.16
C VAL A 142 -23.36 3.69 -18.60
N ILE A 143 -23.21 4.64 -17.67
CA ILE A 143 -22.48 5.88 -17.93
C ILE A 143 -20.99 5.53 -17.99
N LEU A 144 -20.48 5.26 -19.19
CA LEU A 144 -19.09 4.85 -19.44
C LEU A 144 -18.13 6.03 -19.69
N THR A 145 -18.50 7.27 -19.40
CA THR A 145 -17.62 8.43 -19.57
C THR A 145 -17.88 9.50 -18.52
N PRO A 146 -16.84 10.15 -17.95
CA PRO A 146 -17.03 11.41 -17.26
C PRO A 146 -17.46 12.42 -18.31
N SER A 147 -18.74 12.83 -18.28
CA SER A 147 -19.21 13.95 -19.09
C SER A 147 -18.48 15.20 -18.62
N GLY A 148 -17.56 15.69 -19.46
CA GLY A 148 -16.80 16.90 -19.22
C GLY A 148 -17.65 18.16 -19.14
N SER A 149 -17.06 19.14 -18.46
CA SER A 149 -17.29 20.60 -18.50
C SER A 149 -18.29 21.15 -19.53
N GLU A 150 -19.37 21.76 -19.03
CA GLU A 150 -19.79 23.15 -19.26
C GLU A 150 -20.78 23.60 -18.17
#